data_AF-A0A3Q9FQT9-F1
#
_entry.id   AF-A0A3Q9FQT9-F1
#
_cell.length_a   1.000
_cell.length_b   1.000
_cell.length_c   1.000
_cell.angle_alpha   90.00
_cell.angle_beta   90.00
_cell.angle_gamma   90.00
#
_symmetry.space_group_name_H-M   'P 1'
#
loop_
_entity.id
_entity.type
_entity.pdbx_description
1 polymer ?
#
loop_
_entity_poly.entity_id
_entity_poly.type
_entity_poly.pdbx_seq_one_letter_code
_entity_poly.pdbx_strand_id
1 'polypeptide(L)'
;MKVQEELESLILLLNQKKINYTFDFDTLISPYPWLNISAYSIAIHYICPSEKTKYWHTPTSLIDLPLTLNGNKIIHLWQDTWVNHRTACISRIMGVLGMSEVIYARKLTTKRIDIHTLNNFLKKNHTNLPTTAKIKFGLYLENELYAVASFSGKRKMNDRDGLVHQSYEMIRYCNKNGTTVIGGLGKLLKHFIVEYSPDDIMTYTDSDWSNGISFEKLGFKLLEQTSAFTFYWNCNEKCKFTKVEMGNFPVYNNGSNKFILNLNTINV
;
A
#
# COMPACT_ATOMS: atom_id res chain seq x y z
N MET A 1 -16.63 17.45 13.97
CA MET A 1 -16.97 16.57 15.10
C MET A 1 -16.85 15.09 14.73
N LYS A 2 -17.70 14.54 13.83
CA LYS A 2 -17.68 13.08 13.51
C LYS A 2 -16.36 12.51 12.98
N VAL A 3 -15.59 13.25 12.18
CA VAL A 3 -14.33 12.70 11.60
C VAL A 3 -13.21 12.61 12.62
N GLN A 4 -13.13 13.58 13.55
CA GLN A 4 -12.13 13.51 14.62
C GLN A 4 -12.39 12.31 15.53
N GLU A 5 -13.66 11.96 15.76
CA GLU A 5 -14.05 10.74 16.45
C GLU A 5 -13.65 9.49 15.64
N GLU A 6 -13.90 9.46 14.33
CA GLU A 6 -13.50 8.31 13.49
C GLU A 6 -11.97 8.11 13.47
N LEU A 7 -11.19 9.18 13.45
CA LEU A 7 -9.72 9.16 13.45
C LEU A 7 -9.09 9.29 14.85
N GLU A 8 -9.88 9.16 15.92
CA GLU A 8 -9.45 9.44 17.30
C GLU A 8 -8.16 8.71 17.67
N SER A 9 -8.07 7.42 17.34
CA SER A 9 -6.87 6.62 17.63
C SER A 9 -5.58 7.12 16.95
N LEU A 10 -5.68 7.71 15.75
CA LEU A 10 -4.53 8.35 15.10
C LEU A 10 -4.21 9.68 15.79
N ILE A 11 -5.23 10.50 16.04
CA ILE A 11 -5.09 11.80 16.71
C ILE A 11 -4.42 11.64 18.07
N LEU A 12 -4.88 10.68 18.88
CA LEU A 12 -4.31 10.41 20.20
C LEU A 12 -2.83 10.06 20.09
N LEU A 13 -2.45 9.25 19.10
CA LEU A 13 -1.06 8.86 18.88
C LEU A 13 -0.20 10.05 18.41
N LEU A 14 -0.71 10.89 17.51
CA LEU A 14 -0.04 12.12 17.08
C LEU A 14 0.20 13.06 18.28
N ASN A 15 -0.82 13.25 19.13
CA ASN A 15 -0.72 14.05 20.35
C ASN A 15 0.31 13.49 21.35
N GLN A 16 0.29 12.17 21.60
CA GLN A 16 1.28 11.51 22.45
C GLN A 16 2.72 11.70 21.93
N LYS A 17 2.90 11.73 20.61
CA LYS A 17 4.18 11.99 19.95
C LYS A 17 4.50 13.47 19.77
N LYS A 18 3.64 14.38 20.24
CA LYS A 18 3.76 15.84 20.08
C LYS A 18 3.90 16.27 18.61
N ILE A 19 3.20 15.57 17.72
CA ILE A 19 3.18 15.88 16.29
C ILE A 19 2.03 16.85 16.04
N ASN A 20 2.36 18.04 15.56
CA ASN A 20 1.36 19.04 15.17
C ASN A 20 0.64 18.60 13.90
N TYR A 21 -0.68 18.77 13.89
CA TYR A 21 -1.53 18.53 12.74
C TYR A 21 -2.65 19.57 12.67
N THR A 22 -3.23 19.75 11.49
CA THR A 22 -4.42 20.58 11.29
C THR A 22 -5.47 19.81 10.50
N PHE A 23 -6.73 20.13 10.77
CA PHE A 23 -7.84 19.69 9.92
C PHE A 23 -8.22 20.81 8.97
N ASP A 24 -8.40 20.46 7.69
CA ASP A 24 -8.84 21.38 6.65
C ASP A 24 -10.01 20.76 5.87
N PHE A 25 -10.85 21.62 5.31
CA PHE A 25 -12.03 21.30 4.52
C PHE A 25 -12.12 22.26 3.35
N ASP A 26 -11.55 21.85 2.21
CA ASP A 26 -11.73 22.56 0.95
C ASP A 26 -12.75 21.84 0.07
N THR A 27 -14.01 22.29 0.17
CA THR A 27 -15.13 21.71 -0.58
C THR A 27 -15.04 21.94 -2.09
N LEU A 28 -14.15 22.83 -2.57
CA LEU A 28 -13.90 23.00 -4.00
C LEU A 28 -13.05 21.84 -4.55
N ILE A 29 -12.18 21.28 -3.71
CA ILE A 29 -11.30 20.15 -4.06
C ILE A 29 -12.00 18.83 -3.75
N SER A 30 -12.52 18.69 -2.52
CA SER A 30 -13.16 17.47 -2.05
C SER A 30 -14.17 17.74 -0.95
N PRO A 31 -15.33 17.06 -0.93
CA PRO A 31 -16.27 17.15 0.18
C PRO A 31 -15.75 16.48 1.47
N TYR A 32 -14.55 15.90 1.45
CA TYR A 32 -13.96 15.16 2.55
C TYR A 32 -12.84 15.93 3.27
N PRO A 33 -12.65 15.66 4.57
CA PRO A 33 -11.61 16.29 5.37
C PRO A 33 -10.21 15.89 4.97
N TRP A 34 -9.30 16.82 5.23
CA TRP A 34 -7.87 16.64 5.16
C TRP A 34 -7.26 16.75 6.56
N LEU A 35 -6.47 15.76 6.95
CA LEU A 35 -5.59 15.82 8.11
C LEU A 35 -4.18 16.11 7.63
N ASN A 36 -3.72 17.36 7.82
CA ASN A 36 -2.41 17.82 7.39
C ASN A 36 -1.38 17.67 8.50
N ILE A 37 -0.24 17.07 8.18
CA ILE A 37 0.91 16.87 9.07
C ILE A 37 2.13 17.51 8.40
N SER A 38 2.10 18.84 8.28
CA SER A 38 3.00 19.60 7.39
C SER A 38 4.49 19.41 7.71
N ALA A 39 4.86 19.20 8.98
CA ALA A 39 6.24 18.95 9.39
C ALA A 39 6.87 17.70 8.72
N TYR A 40 6.04 16.79 8.20
CA TYR A 40 6.46 15.57 7.51
C TYR A 40 6.05 15.56 6.03
N SER A 41 5.50 16.67 5.53
CA SER A 41 5.02 16.80 4.16
C SER A 41 3.95 15.75 3.80
N ILE A 42 3.02 15.45 4.72
CA ILE A 42 1.94 14.48 4.53
C ILE A 42 0.58 15.12 4.75
N ALA A 43 -0.36 14.83 3.84
CA ALA A 43 -1.78 15.14 3.97
C ALA A 43 -2.59 13.85 3.83
N ILE A 44 -3.48 13.59 4.79
CA ILE A 44 -4.37 12.43 4.75
C ILE A 44 -5.75 12.90 4.32
N HIS A 45 -6.17 12.50 3.13
CA HIS A 45 -7.51 12.71 2.59
C HIS A 45 -8.42 11.59 3.10
N TYR A 46 -9.28 11.86 4.07
CA TYR A 46 -10.12 10.83 4.70
C TYR A 46 -11.48 10.71 4.02
N ILE A 47 -11.62 9.72 3.14
CA ILE A 47 -12.76 9.56 2.24
C ILE A 47 -13.83 8.68 2.91
N CYS A 48 -14.98 9.27 3.24
CA CYS A 48 -16.12 8.60 3.87
C CYS A 48 -17.41 8.76 3.04
N PRO A 49 -17.60 7.94 1.99
CA PRO A 49 -18.72 8.13 1.05
C PRO A 49 -20.10 8.00 1.70
N SER A 50 -21.03 8.81 1.21
CA SER A 50 -22.44 8.80 1.58
C SER A 50 -23.30 9.25 0.40
N GLU A 51 -24.61 9.05 0.48
CA GLU A 51 -25.58 9.55 -0.51
C GLU A 51 -25.43 11.05 -0.79
N LYS A 52 -25.06 11.84 0.22
CA LYS A 52 -24.86 13.29 0.08
C LYS A 52 -23.60 13.67 -0.69
N THR A 53 -22.64 12.76 -0.83
CA THR A 53 -21.35 13.01 -1.47
C THR A 53 -21.17 12.23 -2.77
N LYS A 54 -22.15 11.43 -3.18
CA LYS A 54 -22.03 10.53 -4.34
C LYS A 54 -21.71 11.25 -5.65
N TYR A 55 -22.17 12.50 -5.80
CA TYR A 55 -21.92 13.31 -6.99
C TYR A 55 -20.45 13.65 -7.21
N TRP A 56 -19.65 13.64 -6.13
CA TRP A 56 -18.21 13.89 -6.23
C TRP A 56 -17.46 12.66 -6.74
N HIS A 57 -18.03 11.46 -6.69
CA HIS A 57 -17.34 10.24 -7.12
C HIS A 57 -17.48 10.05 -8.63
N THR A 58 -16.42 10.41 -9.35
CA THR A 58 -16.24 10.17 -10.79
C THR A 58 -14.91 9.44 -11.00
N PRO A 59 -14.69 8.81 -12.18
CA PRO A 59 -13.43 8.15 -12.48
C PRO A 59 -12.19 9.04 -12.37
N THR A 60 -12.34 10.36 -12.44
CA THR A 60 -11.23 11.31 -12.41
C THR A 60 -11.11 12.07 -11.09
N SER A 61 -12.05 11.92 -10.15
CA SER A 61 -12.10 12.75 -8.92
C SER A 61 -10.87 12.65 -8.02
N LEU A 62 -10.15 11.53 -8.05
CA LEU A 62 -8.86 11.40 -7.37
C LEU A 62 -7.66 11.67 -8.28
N ILE A 63 -7.80 11.38 -9.57
CA ILE A 63 -6.74 11.54 -10.57
C ILE A 63 -6.47 13.03 -10.84
N ASP A 64 -7.53 13.83 -10.89
CA ASP A 64 -7.47 15.27 -11.16
C ASP A 64 -7.02 16.07 -9.93
N LEU A 65 -6.89 15.42 -8.76
CA LEU A 65 -6.32 16.06 -7.58
C LEU A 65 -4.83 16.36 -7.80
N PRO A 66 -4.33 17.47 -7.26
CA PRO A 66 -2.90 17.73 -7.33
C PRO A 66 -2.14 16.61 -6.60
N LEU A 67 -1.00 16.19 -7.14
CA LEU A 67 -0.14 15.16 -6.52
C LEU A 67 0.28 15.52 -5.09
N THR A 68 0.29 16.82 -4.78
CA THR A 68 0.54 17.36 -3.45
C THR A 68 -0.47 18.43 -3.10
N LEU A 69 -0.94 18.46 -1.85
CA LEU A 69 -1.75 19.53 -1.30
C LEU A 69 -0.86 20.41 -0.42
N ASN A 70 -0.66 21.68 -0.78
CA ASN A 70 0.23 22.61 -0.04
C ASN A 70 1.66 22.05 0.16
N GLY A 71 2.20 21.36 -0.87
CA GLY A 71 3.51 20.70 -0.80
C GLY A 71 3.53 19.37 -0.04
N ASN A 72 2.39 18.93 0.51
CA ASN A 72 2.26 17.67 1.22
C ASN A 72 1.86 16.54 0.26
N LYS A 73 2.56 15.40 0.32
CA LYS A 73 2.14 14.18 -0.35
C LYS A 73 0.81 13.69 0.22
N ILE A 74 -0.11 13.34 -0.67
CA ILE A 74 -1.44 12.91 -0.29
C ILE A 74 -1.49 11.39 -0.06
N ILE A 75 -2.21 10.98 0.98
CA ILE A 75 -2.67 9.60 1.23
C ILE A 75 -4.19 9.61 1.20
N HIS A 76 -4.80 8.86 0.29
CA HIS A 76 -6.24 8.66 0.24
C HIS A 76 -6.64 7.51 1.18
N LEU A 77 -7.12 7.87 2.37
CA LEU A 77 -7.54 6.91 3.38
C LEU A 77 -9.06 6.71 3.30
N TRP A 78 -9.49 5.58 2.75
CA TRP A 78 -10.91 5.22 2.71
C TRP A 78 -11.43 4.74 4.07
N GLN A 79 -12.64 5.15 4.42
CA GLN A 79 -13.31 4.81 5.68
C GLN A 79 -13.36 3.31 5.93
N ASP A 80 -13.72 2.50 4.93
CA ASP A 80 -13.79 1.04 5.06
C ASP A 80 -12.43 0.40 5.37
N THR A 81 -11.36 0.92 4.77
CA THR A 81 -9.99 0.46 4.97
C THR A 81 -9.52 0.83 6.37
N TRP A 82 -9.86 2.04 6.82
CA TRP A 82 -9.60 2.49 8.19
C TRP A 82 -10.35 1.65 9.23
N VAL A 83 -11.65 1.42 9.04
CA VAL A 83 -12.48 0.66 9.98
C VAL A 83 -12.02 -0.80 10.06
N ASN A 84 -11.77 -1.45 8.93
CA ASN A 84 -11.43 -2.88 8.87
C ASN A 84 -9.96 -3.15 9.21
N HIS A 85 -9.06 -2.19 8.96
CA HIS A 85 -7.60 -2.39 9.08
C HIS A 85 -6.91 -1.25 9.83
N ARG A 86 -7.56 -0.69 10.86
CA ARG A 86 -7.09 0.47 11.63
C ARG A 86 -5.63 0.38 12.05
N THR A 87 -5.24 -0.72 12.70
CA THR A 87 -3.87 -0.92 13.20
C THR A 87 -2.84 -0.91 12.07
N ALA A 88 -3.17 -1.50 10.90
CA ALA A 88 -2.30 -1.48 9.74
C ALA A 88 -2.23 -0.09 9.10
N CYS A 89 -3.35 0.64 9.03
CA CYS A 89 -3.39 2.03 8.55
C CYS A 89 -2.50 2.94 9.43
N ILE A 90 -2.68 2.87 10.75
CA ILE A 90 -1.84 3.59 11.71
C ILE A 90 -0.37 3.22 11.52
N SER A 91 -0.04 1.92 11.43
CA SER A 91 1.34 1.49 11.23
C SER A 91 1.94 2.07 9.94
N ARG A 92 1.19 2.12 8.85
CA ARG A 92 1.66 2.68 7.58
C ARG A 92 1.88 4.18 7.69
N ILE A 93 0.94 4.92 8.28
CA ILE A 93 1.07 6.37 8.51
C ILE A 93 2.29 6.65 9.39
N MET A 94 2.44 5.97 10.53
CA MET A 94 3.58 6.16 11.43
C MET A 94 4.90 5.77 10.77
N GLY A 95 4.92 4.77 9.89
CA GLY A 95 6.10 4.43 9.11
C GLY A 95 6.52 5.54 8.15
N VAL A 96 5.56 6.18 7.47
CA VAL A 96 5.80 7.34 6.59
C VAL A 96 6.31 8.54 7.39
N LEU A 97 5.79 8.76 8.60
CA LEU A 97 6.26 9.80 9.51
C LEU A 97 7.62 9.49 10.17
N GLY A 98 8.21 8.31 9.92
CA GLY A 98 9.47 7.90 10.54
C GLY A 98 9.37 7.55 12.03
N MET A 99 8.17 7.22 12.51
CA MET A 99 7.84 7.05 13.93
C MET A 99 7.62 5.60 14.36
N SER A 100 7.73 4.65 13.42
CA SER A 100 7.73 3.22 13.75
C SER A 100 9.02 2.80 14.45
N GLU A 101 8.96 1.71 15.21
CA GLU A 101 10.14 1.03 15.72
C GLU A 101 11.02 0.55 14.55
N VAL A 102 12.30 0.89 14.57
CA VAL A 102 13.23 0.56 13.49
C VAL A 102 14.00 -0.71 13.80
N ILE A 103 13.94 -1.68 12.88
CA ILE A 103 14.73 -2.91 12.93
C ILE A 103 15.53 -3.05 11.65
N TYR A 104 16.84 -3.29 11.79
CA TYR A 104 17.72 -3.45 10.64
C TYR A 104 17.70 -4.89 10.13
N ALA A 105 17.43 -5.08 8.84
CA ALA A 105 17.33 -6.40 8.22
C ALA A 105 18.60 -7.26 8.35
N ARG A 106 19.77 -6.65 8.60
CA ARG A 106 21.02 -7.37 8.87
C ARG A 106 20.97 -8.25 10.12
N LYS A 107 20.12 -7.90 11.10
CA LYS A 107 19.89 -8.70 12.33
C LYS A 107 18.91 -9.84 12.12
N LEU A 108 18.16 -9.82 11.01
CA LEU A 108 17.10 -10.78 10.74
C LEU A 108 17.60 -11.92 9.88
N THR A 109 17.02 -13.10 10.02
CA THR A 109 17.32 -14.28 9.20
C THR A 109 16.16 -14.52 8.22
N THR A 110 16.50 -14.72 6.95
CA THR A 110 15.51 -15.06 5.92
C THR A 110 15.15 -16.54 6.02
N LYS A 111 13.85 -16.86 6.03
CA LYS A 111 13.33 -18.23 6.04
C LYS A 111 12.17 -18.38 5.06
N ARG A 112 11.99 -19.58 4.50
CA ARG A 112 10.73 -19.95 3.85
C ARG A 112 9.60 -19.99 4.88
N ILE A 113 8.40 -19.60 4.46
CA ILE A 113 7.19 -19.71 5.28
C ILE A 113 6.08 -20.39 4.50
N ASP A 114 5.18 -21.07 5.21
CA ASP A 114 4.00 -21.66 4.62
C ASP A 114 2.88 -20.60 4.38
N ILE A 115 1.81 -21.01 3.70
CA ILE A 115 0.68 -20.12 3.38
C ILE A 115 -0.11 -19.69 4.62
N HIS A 116 -0.20 -20.52 5.65
CA HIS A 116 -0.91 -20.21 6.88
C HIS A 116 -0.15 -19.14 7.67
N THR A 117 1.17 -19.28 7.81
CA THR A 117 2.05 -18.28 8.42
C THR A 117 1.95 -16.92 7.69
N LEU A 118 2.03 -16.93 6.35
CA LEU A 118 1.85 -15.70 5.56
C LEU A 118 0.47 -15.06 5.81
N ASN A 119 -0.60 -15.82 5.70
CA ASN A 119 -1.96 -15.29 5.82
C ASN A 119 -2.26 -14.77 7.23
N ASN A 120 -1.80 -15.46 8.27
CA ASN A 120 -1.91 -14.99 9.65
C ASN A 120 -1.15 -13.68 9.86
N PHE A 121 0.03 -13.55 9.26
CA PHE A 121 0.82 -12.32 9.32
C PHE A 121 0.12 -11.17 8.59
N LEU A 122 -0.38 -11.40 7.37
CA LEU A 122 -1.04 -10.37 6.57
C LEU A 122 -2.37 -9.91 7.16
N LYS A 123 -3.18 -10.83 7.70
CA LYS A 123 -4.45 -10.50 8.36
C LYS A 123 -4.25 -9.51 9.50
N LYS A 124 -3.13 -9.60 10.21
CA LYS A 124 -2.79 -8.70 11.31
C LYS A 124 -2.16 -7.40 10.82
N ASN A 125 -1.29 -7.47 9.82
CA ASN A 125 -0.34 -6.38 9.51
C ASN A 125 -0.58 -5.65 8.18
N HIS A 126 -1.51 -6.09 7.34
CA HIS A 126 -1.75 -5.49 6.02
C HIS A 126 -3.20 -5.05 5.86
N THR A 127 -3.42 -4.02 5.04
CA THR A 127 -4.73 -3.48 4.66
C THR A 127 -5.48 -4.30 3.60
N ASN A 128 -4.89 -5.38 3.08
CA ASN A 128 -5.42 -6.12 1.94
C ASN A 128 -5.48 -7.60 2.32
N LEU A 129 -6.42 -8.31 1.71
CA LEU A 129 -6.74 -9.70 1.98
C LEU A 129 -5.61 -10.71 1.58
N PRO A 130 -5.72 -11.98 2.01
CA PRO A 130 -4.80 -13.07 1.67
C PRO A 130 -4.48 -13.18 0.19
N THR A 131 -3.32 -13.76 -0.14
CA THR A 131 -2.81 -13.87 -1.52
C THR A 131 -2.67 -15.33 -1.93
N THR A 132 -2.74 -15.61 -3.24
CA THR A 132 -2.48 -16.93 -3.83
C THR A 132 -0.98 -17.15 -4.15
N ALA A 133 -0.08 -16.61 -3.34
CA ALA A 133 1.36 -16.70 -3.59
C ALA A 133 1.88 -18.14 -3.59
N LYS A 134 2.71 -18.45 -4.59
CA LYS A 134 3.41 -19.74 -4.69
C LYS A 134 4.63 -19.74 -3.76
N ILE A 135 5.36 -18.64 -3.74
CA ILE A 135 6.68 -18.50 -3.12
C ILE A 135 6.57 -17.48 -1.98
N LYS A 136 7.11 -17.78 -0.80
CA LYS A 136 6.88 -16.98 0.41
C LYS A 136 8.12 -17.01 1.30
N PHE A 137 8.50 -15.86 1.81
CA PHE A 137 9.61 -15.70 2.74
C PHE A 137 9.24 -14.82 3.92
N GLY A 138 9.90 -15.06 5.05
CA GLY A 138 9.84 -14.25 6.24
C GLY A 138 11.23 -13.79 6.69
N LEU A 139 11.29 -12.64 7.35
CA LEU A 139 12.45 -12.16 8.10
C LEU A 139 12.21 -12.36 9.58
N TYR A 140 13.05 -13.16 10.22
CA TYR A 140 12.92 -13.53 11.62
C TYR A 140 14.03 -12.93 12.47
N LEU A 141 13.69 -12.51 13.69
CA LEU A 141 14.66 -12.43 14.78
C LEU A 141 14.29 -13.54 15.76
N GLU A 142 15.19 -14.51 15.94
CA GLU A 142 14.89 -15.72 16.71
C GLU A 142 13.61 -16.42 16.19
N ASN A 143 12.55 -16.46 17.00
CA ASN A 143 11.26 -17.06 16.68
C ASN A 143 10.20 -16.03 16.23
N GLU A 144 10.55 -14.75 16.22
CA GLU A 144 9.60 -13.69 15.90
C GLU A 144 9.72 -13.22 14.45
N LEU A 145 8.58 -13.17 13.75
CA LEU A 145 8.46 -12.75 12.36
C LEU A 145 8.25 -11.24 12.27
N TYR A 146 9.14 -10.54 11.57
CA TYR A 146 9.14 -9.08 11.46
C TYR A 146 8.74 -8.54 10.09
N ALA A 147 8.97 -9.30 9.03
CA ALA A 147 8.49 -8.94 7.70
C ALA A 147 8.28 -10.17 6.84
N VAL A 148 7.43 -10.05 5.83
CA VAL A 148 7.16 -11.10 4.83
C VAL A 148 7.23 -10.53 3.42
N ALA A 149 7.60 -11.39 2.48
CA ALA A 149 7.43 -11.15 1.06
C ALA A 149 6.83 -12.39 0.39
N SER A 150 5.97 -12.17 -0.59
CA SER A 150 5.32 -13.25 -1.32
C SER A 150 5.36 -13.00 -2.82
N PHE A 151 5.60 -14.06 -3.59
CA PHE A 151 5.81 -14.00 -5.03
C PHE A 151 4.92 -15.01 -5.77
N SER A 152 4.62 -14.69 -7.03
CA SER A 152 3.88 -15.58 -7.94
C SER A 152 4.69 -16.83 -8.28
N GLY A 153 4.06 -17.75 -9.00
CA GLY A 153 4.79 -18.75 -9.77
C GLY A 153 5.45 -18.12 -11.00
N LYS A 154 6.38 -18.87 -11.60
CA LYS A 154 7.01 -18.53 -12.88
C LYS A 154 5.96 -18.37 -13.97
N ARG A 155 6.00 -17.28 -14.72
CA ARG A 155 5.19 -17.07 -15.92
C ARG A 155 6.11 -16.90 -17.14
N LYS A 156 5.74 -17.52 -18.26
CA LYS A 156 6.35 -17.23 -19.55
C LYS A 156 5.64 -16.02 -20.15
N MET A 157 6.38 -14.95 -20.41
CA MET A 157 5.89 -13.77 -21.11
C MET A 157 6.54 -13.74 -22.51
N ASN A 158 5.71 -13.58 -23.54
CA ASN A 158 6.14 -13.59 -24.95
C ASN A 158 6.12 -12.17 -25.58
N ASP A 159 5.65 -11.18 -24.83
CA ASP A 159 5.33 -9.83 -25.28
C ASP A 159 6.44 -8.81 -24.98
N ARG A 160 7.59 -9.27 -24.49
CA ARG A 160 8.74 -8.41 -24.16
C ARG A 160 9.86 -8.60 -25.17
N ASP A 161 9.96 -7.62 -26.08
CA ASP A 161 11.00 -7.54 -27.12
C ASP A 161 11.12 -8.81 -27.98
N GLY A 162 10.04 -9.60 -28.08
CA GLY A 162 10.00 -10.85 -28.85
C GLY A 162 10.77 -12.02 -28.22
N LEU A 163 11.26 -11.89 -26.99
CA LEU A 163 12.00 -12.94 -26.28
C LEU A 163 11.10 -13.65 -25.26
N VAL A 164 11.42 -14.91 -24.96
CA VAL A 164 10.74 -15.66 -23.90
C VAL A 164 11.33 -15.23 -22.56
N HIS A 165 10.55 -14.51 -21.76
CA HIS A 165 10.95 -14.07 -20.42
C HIS A 165 10.33 -14.91 -19.31
N GLN A 166 11.13 -15.27 -18.32
CA GLN A 166 10.77 -15.92 -17.08
C GLN A 166 10.43 -14.87 -16.02
N SER A 167 9.22 -14.31 -16.14
CA SER A 167 8.75 -13.26 -15.26
C SER A 167 8.12 -13.80 -13.98
N TYR A 168 8.34 -13.08 -12.89
CA TYR A 168 7.65 -13.29 -11.62
C TYR A 168 7.03 -11.98 -11.14
N GLU A 169 6.08 -12.08 -10.23
CA GLU A 169 5.49 -10.94 -9.55
C GLU A 169 5.82 -10.98 -8.07
N MET A 170 6.34 -9.87 -7.53
CA MET A 170 6.29 -9.62 -6.09
C MET A 170 4.88 -9.14 -5.75
N ILE A 171 4.08 -10.06 -5.22
CA ILE A 171 2.67 -9.83 -4.89
C ILE A 171 2.54 -8.95 -3.66
N ARG A 172 3.42 -9.15 -2.67
CA ARG A 172 3.31 -8.43 -1.40
C ARG A 172 4.64 -8.34 -0.67
N TYR A 173 4.84 -7.21 -0.02
CA TYR A 173 5.79 -7.01 1.07
C TYR A 173 5.06 -6.38 2.25
N CYS A 174 5.34 -6.84 3.47
CA CYS A 174 4.67 -6.34 4.67
C CYS A 174 5.60 -6.41 5.88
N ASN A 175 5.70 -5.32 6.64
CA ASN A 175 6.34 -5.30 7.95
C ASN A 175 5.31 -5.65 9.04
N LYS A 176 5.77 -6.06 10.21
CA LYS A 176 4.93 -6.17 11.41
C LYS A 176 4.42 -4.77 11.79
N ASN A 177 3.16 -4.66 12.20
CA ASN A 177 2.58 -3.38 12.62
C ASN A 177 3.42 -2.73 13.71
N GLY A 178 3.57 -1.41 13.63
CA GLY A 178 4.39 -0.61 14.53
C GLY A 178 5.89 -0.65 14.19
N THR A 179 6.32 -1.45 13.22
CA THR A 179 7.74 -1.62 12.88
C THR A 179 8.06 -1.21 11.44
N THR A 180 9.28 -0.70 11.25
CA THR A 180 9.90 -0.49 9.94
C THR A 180 11.17 -1.33 9.86
N VAL A 181 11.19 -2.30 8.95
CA VAL A 181 12.37 -3.12 8.70
C VAL A 181 13.24 -2.48 7.63
N ILE A 182 14.26 -1.71 8.06
CA ILE A 182 15.18 -1.05 7.13
C ILE A 182 16.01 -2.10 6.38
N GLY A 183 15.94 -2.05 5.05
CA GLY A 183 16.56 -3.02 4.15
C GLY A 183 15.81 -4.35 4.02
N GLY A 184 14.63 -4.50 4.65
CA GLY A 184 13.88 -5.76 4.67
C GLY A 184 13.40 -6.19 3.29
N LEU A 185 12.77 -5.27 2.56
CA LEU A 185 12.32 -5.48 1.18
C LEU A 185 13.47 -5.93 0.27
N GLY A 186 14.58 -5.17 0.29
CA GLY A 186 15.77 -5.49 -0.51
C GLY A 186 16.39 -6.84 -0.15
N LYS A 187 16.42 -7.20 1.15
CA LYS A 187 16.94 -8.50 1.60
C LYS A 187 16.11 -9.67 1.09
N LEU A 188 14.78 -9.58 1.19
CA LEU A 188 13.87 -10.63 0.69
C LEU A 188 13.88 -10.73 -0.83
N LEU A 189 13.92 -9.58 -1.52
CA LEU A 189 14.06 -9.51 -2.98
C LEU A 189 15.37 -10.16 -3.44
N LYS A 190 16.51 -9.78 -2.85
CA LYS A 190 17.81 -10.36 -3.19
C LYS A 190 17.83 -11.88 -2.97
N HIS A 191 17.28 -12.34 -1.85
CA HIS A 191 17.18 -13.77 -1.57
C HIS A 191 16.36 -14.51 -2.63
N PHE A 192 15.20 -13.94 -3.01
CA PHE A 192 14.38 -14.48 -4.10
C PHE A 192 15.12 -14.54 -5.44
N ILE A 193 15.83 -13.47 -5.82
CA ILE A 193 16.61 -13.40 -7.07
C ILE A 193 17.67 -14.50 -7.11
N VAL A 194 18.43 -14.67 -6.03
CA VAL A 194 19.47 -15.72 -5.94
C VAL A 194 18.87 -17.12 -6.06
N GLU A 195 17.73 -17.37 -5.41
CA GLU A 195 17.13 -18.71 -5.37
C GLU A 195 16.40 -19.09 -6.67
N TYR A 196 15.81 -18.11 -7.37
CA TYR A 196 14.94 -18.39 -8.53
C TYR A 196 15.49 -17.90 -9.87
N SER A 197 16.51 -17.05 -9.88
CA SER A 197 17.12 -16.47 -11.09
C SER A 197 16.07 -15.96 -12.11
N PRO A 198 15.15 -15.06 -11.71
CA PRO A 198 14.14 -14.53 -12.61
C PRO A 198 14.75 -13.58 -13.64
N ASP A 199 14.20 -13.58 -14.86
CA ASP A 199 14.61 -12.65 -15.91
C ASP A 199 14.13 -11.22 -15.58
N ASP A 200 12.96 -11.14 -14.95
CA ASP A 200 12.38 -9.90 -14.45
C ASP A 200 11.40 -10.15 -13.30
N ILE A 201 11.16 -9.09 -12.53
CA ILE A 201 10.18 -9.08 -11.45
C ILE A 201 9.25 -7.88 -11.62
N MET A 202 7.95 -8.13 -11.64
CA MET A 202 6.93 -7.09 -11.62
C MET A 202 6.38 -6.87 -10.22
N THR A 203 5.84 -5.69 -9.94
CA THR A 203 5.03 -5.44 -8.75
C THR A 203 4.08 -4.28 -8.98
N TYR A 204 3.08 -4.16 -8.12
CA TYR A 204 2.08 -3.10 -8.17
C TYR A 204 2.01 -2.38 -6.83
N THR A 205 1.89 -1.05 -6.85
CA THR A 205 1.60 -0.26 -5.66
C THR A 205 0.27 0.45 -5.79
N ASP A 206 -0.53 0.39 -4.73
CA ASP A 206 -1.76 1.16 -4.60
C ASP A 206 -1.46 2.67 -4.55
N SER A 207 -1.94 3.40 -5.56
CA SER A 207 -1.71 4.82 -5.73
C SER A 207 -2.38 5.68 -4.66
N ASP A 208 -3.37 5.13 -3.93
CA ASP A 208 -3.97 5.82 -2.78
C ASP A 208 -2.97 5.97 -1.61
N TRP A 209 -1.92 5.15 -1.59
CA TRP A 209 -0.96 5.11 -0.48
C TRP A 209 0.48 5.38 -0.87
N SER A 210 0.87 5.08 -2.11
CA SER A 210 2.27 5.05 -2.49
C SER A 210 2.50 5.46 -3.94
N ASN A 211 3.57 6.22 -4.13
CA ASN A 211 4.15 6.54 -5.44
C ASN A 211 5.32 5.61 -5.81
N GLY A 212 5.58 4.56 -5.01
CA GLY A 212 6.54 3.52 -5.37
C GLY A 212 8.02 3.82 -5.15
N ILE A 213 8.40 4.94 -4.53
CA ILE A 213 9.81 5.33 -4.27
C ILE A 213 10.66 4.20 -3.67
N SER A 214 10.10 3.38 -2.77
CA SER A 214 10.84 2.25 -2.17
C SER A 214 11.26 1.19 -3.19
N PHE A 215 10.49 1.00 -4.26
CA PHE A 215 10.82 0.10 -5.35
C PHE A 215 11.82 0.73 -6.32
N GLU A 216 11.69 2.02 -6.62
CA GLU A 216 12.65 2.75 -7.46
C GLU A 216 14.07 2.70 -6.89
N LYS A 217 14.20 2.87 -5.57
CA LYS A 217 15.47 2.73 -4.84
C LYS A 217 16.10 1.33 -4.95
N LEU A 218 15.32 0.32 -5.33
CA LEU A 218 15.77 -1.06 -5.54
C LEU A 218 15.98 -1.39 -7.03
N GLY A 219 15.93 -0.38 -7.91
CA GLY A 219 16.17 -0.53 -9.35
C GLY A 219 14.92 -0.85 -10.17
N PHE A 220 13.73 -0.88 -9.55
CA PHE A 220 12.50 -0.98 -10.33
C PHE A 220 12.28 0.31 -11.12
N LYS A 221 11.76 0.17 -12.34
CA LYS A 221 11.31 1.28 -13.17
C LYS A 221 9.78 1.29 -13.21
N LEU A 222 9.18 2.47 -13.17
CA LEU A 222 7.75 2.63 -13.45
C LEU A 222 7.50 2.26 -14.91
N LEU A 223 6.58 1.33 -15.14
CA LEU A 223 6.21 0.87 -16.48
C LEU A 223 4.89 1.50 -16.93
N GLU A 224 3.92 1.57 -16.02
CA GLU A 224 2.55 1.96 -16.33
C GLU A 224 1.86 2.45 -15.05
N GLN A 225 0.97 3.43 -15.18
CA GLN A 225 -0.02 3.74 -14.17
C GLN A 225 -1.38 3.23 -14.69
N THR A 226 -2.01 2.32 -13.95
CA THR A 226 -3.31 1.79 -14.33
C THR A 226 -4.39 2.84 -14.11
N SER A 227 -5.48 2.76 -14.88
CA SER A 227 -6.68 3.56 -14.62
C SER A 227 -7.29 3.26 -13.26
N ALA A 228 -8.16 4.17 -12.81
CA ALA A 228 -8.98 3.99 -11.62
C ALA A 228 -9.79 2.69 -11.69
N PHE A 229 -9.82 1.95 -10.59
CA PHE A 229 -10.68 0.78 -10.44
C PHE A 229 -12.03 1.20 -9.86
N THR A 230 -13.11 0.72 -10.50
CA THR A 230 -14.48 0.97 -10.04
C THR A 230 -14.86 0.00 -8.93
N PHE A 231 -15.23 0.55 -7.78
CA PHE A 231 -15.94 -0.14 -6.72
C PHE A 231 -17.36 0.41 -6.60
N TYR A 232 -18.19 -0.26 -5.82
CA TYR A 232 -19.54 0.17 -5.49
C TYR A 232 -19.64 0.30 -3.97
N TRP A 233 -19.95 1.51 -3.51
CA TRP A 233 -20.05 1.80 -2.08
C TRP A 233 -21.41 1.41 -1.54
N ASN A 234 -21.44 0.64 -0.46
CA ASN A 234 -22.66 0.36 0.30
C ASN A 234 -22.76 1.30 1.50
N CYS A 235 -23.77 2.18 1.52
CA CYS A 235 -23.99 3.16 2.58
C CYS A 235 -24.35 2.54 3.93
N ASN A 236 -24.98 1.37 3.94
CA ASN A 236 -25.40 0.68 5.17
C ASN A 236 -24.21 -0.03 5.81
N GLU A 237 -23.45 -0.79 5.02
CA GLU A 237 -22.29 -1.53 5.48
C GLU A 237 -21.02 -0.67 5.59
N LYS A 238 -21.04 0.53 4.97
CA LYS A 238 -19.92 1.47 4.87
C LYS A 238 -18.65 0.82 4.32
N CYS A 239 -18.80 0.09 3.21
CA CYS A 239 -17.71 -0.63 2.57
C CYS A 239 -17.82 -0.66 1.04
N LYS A 240 -16.68 -0.89 0.39
CA LYS A 240 -16.58 -1.07 -1.05
C LYS A 240 -16.82 -2.52 -1.46
N PHE A 241 -17.55 -2.71 -2.56
CA PHE A 241 -17.73 -3.98 -3.26
C PHE A 241 -17.25 -3.88 -4.71
N THR A 242 -16.90 -5.01 -5.32
CA THR A 242 -16.57 -5.06 -6.75
C THR A 242 -17.79 -5.31 -7.63
N LYS A 243 -18.90 -5.76 -7.05
CA LYS A 243 -20.14 -6.09 -7.73
C LYS A 243 -21.16 -4.98 -7.57
N VAL A 244 -21.82 -4.60 -8.68
CA VAL A 244 -22.74 -3.45 -8.72
C VAL A 244 -23.95 -3.64 -7.82
N GLU A 245 -24.48 -4.85 -7.76
CA GLU A 245 -25.68 -5.20 -6.98
C GLU A 245 -25.49 -5.09 -5.47
N MET A 246 -24.25 -4.97 -5.00
CA MET A 246 -23.91 -4.88 -3.58
C MET A 246 -23.72 -3.45 -3.08
N GLY A 247 -23.69 -2.46 -3.97
CA GLY A 247 -23.49 -1.06 -3.60
C GLY A 247 -24.61 -0.13 -4.08
N ASN A 248 -24.65 1.06 -3.51
CA ASN A 248 -25.62 2.10 -3.82
C ASN A 248 -25.19 3.00 -4.98
N PHE A 249 -23.87 3.26 -5.12
CA PHE A 249 -23.29 4.08 -6.18
C PHE A 249 -21.81 3.73 -6.41
N PRO A 250 -21.25 4.02 -7.59
CA PRO A 250 -19.84 3.74 -7.87
C PRO A 250 -18.91 4.72 -7.14
N VAL A 251 -17.75 4.22 -6.74
CA VAL A 251 -16.61 4.99 -6.23
C VAL A 251 -15.33 4.48 -6.88
N TYR A 252 -14.31 5.32 -6.97
CA TYR A 252 -13.12 5.05 -7.78
C TYR A 252 -11.87 5.30 -6.96
N ASN A 253 -10.91 4.36 -6.95
CA ASN A 253 -9.60 4.60 -6.36
C ASN A 253 -8.66 5.32 -7.35
N ASN A 254 -7.45 5.67 -6.92
CA ASN A 254 -6.47 6.34 -7.78
C ASN A 254 -5.67 5.38 -8.70
N GLY A 255 -6.17 4.17 -8.94
CA GLY A 255 -5.49 3.13 -9.72
C GLY A 255 -4.27 2.53 -9.01
N SER A 256 -3.29 2.09 -9.78
CA SER A 256 -2.07 1.47 -9.26
C SER A 256 -0.88 1.74 -10.17
N ASN A 257 0.31 1.84 -9.58
CA ASN A 257 1.56 1.96 -10.32
C ASN A 257 2.17 0.58 -10.52
N LYS A 258 2.44 0.22 -11.78
CA LYS A 258 3.08 -1.02 -12.18
C LYS A 258 4.57 -0.78 -12.37
N PHE A 259 5.37 -1.55 -11.64
CA PHE A 259 6.81 -1.45 -11.62
C PHE A 259 7.45 -2.74 -12.14
N ILE A 260 8.62 -2.60 -12.77
CA ILE A 260 9.40 -3.71 -13.33
C ILE A 260 10.87 -3.58 -12.94
N LEU A 261 11.45 -4.68 -12.48
CA LEU A 261 12.89 -4.85 -12.28
C LEU A 261 13.40 -5.85 -13.32
N ASN A 262 14.14 -5.36 -14.31
CA ASN A 262 14.80 -6.21 -15.30
C ASN A 262 16.14 -6.71 -14.74
N LEU A 263 16.35 -8.02 -14.78
CA LEU A 263 17.53 -8.69 -14.26
C LEU A 263 18.32 -9.42 -15.36
N ASN A 264 17.70 -9.61 -16.53
CA ASN A 264 18.39 -10.06 -17.73
C ASN A 264 19.48 -9.08 -18.13
N THR A 265 20.73 -9.51 -17.93
CA THR A 265 21.97 -8.81 -18.29
C THR A 265 22.43 -9.13 -19.71
N ILE A 266 21.66 -9.90 -20.50
CA ILE A 266 22.02 -10.24 -21.89
C ILE A 266 21.96 -9.01 -22.83
N ASN A 267 21.38 -7.88 -22.40
CA ASN A 267 21.34 -6.62 -23.16
C ASN A 267 21.76 -5.39 -22.32
N VAL A 268 22.95 -5.42 -21.71
CA VAL A 268 23.67 -4.18 -21.30
C VAL A 268 24.98 -4.10 -22.07
#